data_AF-F5RD21-F1
#
_entry.id   AF-F5RD21-F1
#
_cell.length_a   1.000
_cell.length_b   1.000
_cell.length_c   1.000
_cell.angle_alpha   90.00
_cell.angle_beta   90.00
_cell.angle_gamma   90.00
#
_symmetry.space_group_name_H-M   'P 1'
#
loop_
_entity.id
_entity.type
_entity.pdbx_description
1 polymer ?
#
loop_
_entity_poly.entity_id
_entity_poly.type
_entity_poly.pdbx_seq_one_letter_code
_entity_poly.pdbx_strand_id
1 'polypeptide(L)'
;MPCDQRSRCLRTPDTTKVRQVAFFRGKRGDAESHTERMKRRIDSTEGKRMIAARFATVEPVFGNLRHNKRLARFTLRGRTKVDGQWKLYCLVHNIEKLGHHGYAN
;
A
#
# COMPACT_ATOMS: atom_id res chain seq x y z
N MET A 1 34.79 22.86 -1.32
CA MET A 1 34.96 23.43 -2.67
C MET A 1 33.61 23.93 -3.17
N PRO A 2 33.40 25.24 -3.30
CA PRO A 2 32.21 25.78 -3.97
C PRO A 2 32.26 25.35 -5.44
N CYS A 3 31.16 24.82 -5.97
CA CYS A 3 31.07 24.39 -7.36
C CYS A 3 31.20 25.60 -8.30
N ASP A 4 32.13 25.56 -9.26
CA ASP A 4 32.40 26.68 -10.19
C ASP A 4 31.19 27.05 -11.08
N GLN A 5 30.23 26.13 -11.23
CA GLN A 5 29.01 26.35 -12.01
C GLN A 5 27.84 26.87 -11.15
N ARG A 6 28.08 27.27 -9.88
CA ARG A 6 27.03 27.64 -8.92
C ARG A 6 26.12 28.77 -9.41
N SER A 7 26.70 29.82 -9.98
CA SER A 7 25.95 30.98 -10.52
C SER A 7 25.07 30.63 -11.73
N ARG A 8 25.43 29.56 -12.47
CA ARG A 8 24.65 29.07 -13.62
C ARG A 8 23.61 28.03 -13.22
N CYS A 9 23.88 27.28 -12.15
CA CYS A 9 23.03 26.20 -11.68
C CYS A 9 21.87 26.67 -10.79
N LEU A 10 22.09 27.70 -9.97
CA LEU A 10 21.09 28.24 -9.04
C LEU A 10 20.47 29.52 -9.58
N ARG A 11 19.14 29.62 -9.54
CA ARG A 11 18.42 30.83 -9.93
C ARG A 11 18.67 32.01 -8.97
N THR A 12 18.89 31.71 -7.69
CA THR A 12 19.23 32.69 -6.62
C THR A 12 20.40 32.15 -5.77
N PRO A 13 21.65 32.35 -6.20
CA PRO A 13 22.84 31.76 -5.56
C PRO A 13 23.10 32.20 -4.12
N ASP A 14 22.63 33.40 -3.76
CA ASP A 14 22.86 34.03 -2.45
C ASP A 14 21.95 33.45 -1.36
N THR A 15 20.73 33.02 -1.73
CA THR A 15 19.74 32.47 -0.80
C THR A 15 19.63 30.95 -0.87
N THR A 16 19.86 30.37 -2.05
CA THR A 16 19.69 28.92 -2.26
C THR A 16 21.01 28.19 -2.04
N LYS A 17 21.14 27.38 -0.99
CA LYS A 17 22.39 26.65 -0.71
C LYS A 17 22.66 25.53 -1.72
N VAL A 18 21.64 24.78 -2.11
CA VAL A 18 21.74 23.59 -2.98
C VAL A 18 20.56 23.51 -3.95
N ARG A 19 20.78 22.93 -5.13
CA ARG A 19 19.72 22.59 -6.08
C ARG A 19 19.40 21.11 -5.98
N GLN A 20 18.12 20.76 -5.82
CA GLN A 20 17.69 19.39 -6.08
C GLN A 20 17.54 19.20 -7.59
N VAL A 21 18.13 18.13 -8.09
CA VAL A 21 18.06 17.73 -9.50
C VAL A 21 17.51 16.32 -9.56
N ALA A 22 16.55 16.10 -10.46
CA ALA A 22 16.05 14.77 -10.78
C ALA A 22 16.81 14.27 -12.02
N PHE A 23 17.55 13.17 -11.86
CA PHE A 23 18.18 12.50 -12.99
C PHE A 23 17.26 11.40 -13.49
N PHE A 24 16.71 11.57 -14.69
CA PHE A 24 16.01 10.49 -15.38
C PHE A 24 17.04 9.48 -15.89
N ARG A 25 17.27 8.42 -15.11
CA ARG A 25 18.21 7.34 -15.47
C ARG A 25 17.68 6.38 -16.55
N GLY A 26 16.69 6.81 -17.33
CA GLY A 26 16.00 5.97 -18.31
C GLY A 26 15.17 4.84 -17.67
N LYS A 27 14.69 3.93 -18.52
CA LYS A 27 13.96 2.73 -18.08
C LYS A 27 14.95 1.84 -17.31
N ARG A 28 14.57 1.35 -16.13
CA ARG A 28 15.31 0.31 -15.40
C ARG A 28 15.55 -0.84 -16.38
N GLY A 29 16.76 -1.44 -16.37
CA GLY A 29 17.13 -2.51 -17.32
C GLY A 29 16.12 -3.66 -17.35
N ASP A 30 16.25 -4.56 -18.34
CA ASP A 30 15.24 -5.55 -18.76
C ASP A 30 14.74 -6.55 -17.70
N ALA A 31 15.23 -6.47 -16.46
CA ALA A 31 14.73 -7.27 -15.35
C ALA A 31 13.28 -6.90 -15.01
N GLU A 32 12.38 -7.89 -15.08
CA GLU A 32 10.99 -7.73 -14.68
C GLU A 32 10.89 -7.29 -13.21
N SER A 33 10.19 -6.19 -12.95
CA SER A 33 9.90 -5.77 -11.58
C SER A 33 8.75 -6.58 -10.98
N HIS A 34 8.70 -6.71 -9.66
CA HIS A 34 7.55 -7.32 -8.99
C HIS A 34 6.22 -6.65 -9.34
N THR A 35 6.23 -5.34 -9.62
CA THR A 35 5.06 -4.59 -10.07
C THR A 35 4.60 -5.06 -11.45
N GLU A 36 5.52 -5.22 -12.40
CA GLU A 36 5.20 -5.71 -13.76
C GLU A 36 4.66 -7.15 -13.70
N ARG A 37 5.25 -7.99 -12.85
CA ARG A 37 4.75 -9.35 -12.62
C ARG A 37 3.32 -9.36 -12.07
N MET A 38 3.00 -8.47 -11.12
CA MET A 38 1.64 -8.38 -10.59
C MET A 38 0.64 -7.77 -11.58
N LYS A 39 1.04 -6.78 -12.38
CA LYS A 39 0.20 -6.25 -13.46
C LYS A 39 -0.23 -7.36 -14.40
N ARG A 40 0.74 -8.14 -14.90
CA ARG A 40 0.49 -9.29 -15.78
C ARG A 40 -0.49 -10.29 -15.16
N ARG A 41 -0.32 -10.60 -13.86
CA ARG A 41 -1.21 -11.50 -13.13
C ARG A 41 -2.63 -10.94 -13.03
N ILE A 42 -2.77 -9.66 -12.70
CA ILE A 42 -4.07 -8.96 -12.59
C ILE A 42 -4.76 -8.89 -13.96
N ASP A 43 -4.00 -8.64 -15.02
CA ASP A 43 -4.54 -8.44 -16.37
C ASP A 43 -5.00 -9.73 -17.05
N SER A 44 -4.57 -10.89 -16.54
CA SER A 44 -5.08 -12.19 -16.97
C SER A 44 -6.60 -12.31 -16.74
N THR A 45 -7.27 -13.15 -17.54
CA THR A 45 -8.72 -13.39 -17.40
C THR A 45 -9.10 -13.85 -15.99
N GLU A 46 -8.31 -14.75 -15.41
CA GLU A 46 -8.49 -15.20 -14.03
C GLU A 46 -8.25 -14.08 -13.01
N GLY A 47 -7.19 -13.28 -13.21
CA GLY A 47 -6.88 -12.12 -12.40
C GLY A 47 -8.03 -11.10 -12.35
N LYS A 48 -8.57 -10.75 -13.50
CA LYS A 48 -9.73 -9.85 -13.62
C LYS A 48 -10.95 -10.39 -12.89
N ARG A 49 -11.24 -11.69 -13.04
CA ARG A 49 -12.34 -12.35 -12.31
C ARG A 49 -12.14 -12.29 -10.80
N MET A 50 -10.93 -12.58 -10.31
CA MET A 50 -10.60 -12.48 -8.88
C MET A 50 -10.73 -11.06 -8.35
N ILE A 51 -10.23 -10.05 -9.08
CA ILE A 51 -10.34 -8.65 -8.69
C ILE A 51 -11.81 -8.22 -8.61
N ALA A 52 -12.64 -8.59 -9.59
CA ALA A 52 -14.07 -8.29 -9.55
C ALA A 52 -14.74 -8.93 -8.33
N ALA A 53 -14.40 -10.18 -8.00
CA ALA A 53 -14.95 -10.89 -6.84
C ALA A 53 -14.58 -10.23 -5.50
N ARG A 54 -13.49 -9.45 -5.43
CA ARG A 54 -13.08 -8.75 -4.19
C ARG A 54 -14.15 -7.83 -3.66
N PHE A 55 -14.92 -7.18 -4.53
CA PHE A 55 -15.97 -6.25 -4.13
C PHE A 55 -16.98 -6.91 -3.17
N ALA A 56 -17.34 -8.17 -3.42
CA ALA A 56 -18.26 -8.91 -2.57
C ALA A 56 -17.58 -9.67 -1.42
N THR A 57 -16.27 -9.95 -1.53
CA THR A 57 -15.58 -10.86 -0.61
C THR A 57 -14.61 -10.15 0.33
N VAL A 58 -13.65 -9.40 -0.23
CA VAL A 58 -12.51 -8.83 0.49
C VAL A 58 -12.78 -7.40 0.93
N GLU A 59 -13.35 -6.57 0.06
CA GLU A 59 -13.59 -5.15 0.35
C GLU A 59 -14.54 -4.93 1.54
N PRO A 60 -15.61 -5.74 1.76
CA PRO A 60 -16.46 -5.59 2.95
C PRO A 60 -15.72 -5.89 4.25
N VAL A 61 -14.75 -6.82 4.24
CA VAL A 61 -13.89 -7.12 5.40
C VAL A 61 -13.08 -5.88 5.76
N PHE A 62 -12.37 -5.30 4.78
CA PHE A 62 -11.59 -4.09 5.00
C PHE A 62 -12.46 -2.88 5.37
N GLY A 63 -13.65 -2.77 4.79
CA GLY A 63 -14.64 -1.75 5.14
C GLY A 63 -15.04 -1.83 6.61
N ASN A 64 -15.44 -3.01 7.10
CA ASN A 64 -15.78 -3.21 8.51
C ASN A 64 -14.58 -2.89 9.42
N LEU A 65 -13.40 -3.42 9.11
CA LEU A 65 -12.20 -3.21 9.93
C LEU A 65 -11.79 -1.73 10.01
N ARG A 66 -11.78 -1.01 8.89
CA ARG A 66 -11.32 0.39 8.85
C ARG A 66 -12.36 1.36 9.39
N HIS A 67 -13.62 1.22 9.02
CA HIS A 67 -14.65 2.20 9.35
C HIS A 67 -15.38 1.87 10.64
N ASN A 68 -15.85 0.64 10.83
CA ASN A 68 -16.62 0.28 12.02
C ASN A 68 -15.71 -0.06 13.20
N LYS A 69 -14.60 -0.77 12.96
CA LYS A 69 -13.62 -1.17 14.00
C LYS A 69 -12.46 -0.20 14.17
N ARG A 70 -12.45 0.88 13.37
CA ARG A 70 -11.48 1.99 13.46
C ARG A 70 -10.01 1.56 13.33
N LEU A 71 -9.73 0.40 12.71
CA LEU A 71 -8.36 -0.06 12.41
C LEU A 71 -7.88 0.53 11.09
N ALA A 72 -7.75 1.85 11.02
CA ALA A 72 -7.20 2.51 9.84
C ALA A 72 -5.67 2.40 9.75
N ARG A 73 -5.00 2.13 10.88
CA ARG A 73 -3.55 1.95 11.00
C ARG A 73 -3.26 0.91 12.08
N PHE A 74 -2.17 0.17 11.94
CA PHE A 74 -1.64 -0.65 13.02
C PHE A 74 -1.07 0.26 14.12
N THR A 75 -1.36 -0.08 15.38
CA THR A 75 -0.93 0.72 16.54
C THR A 75 0.27 0.11 17.25
N LEU A 76 0.60 -1.15 16.96
CA LEU A 76 1.75 -1.86 17.51
C LEU A 76 2.95 -1.78 16.56
N ARG A 77 4.15 -1.96 17.11
CA ARG A 77 5.41 -2.03 16.34
C ARG A 77 6.01 -3.44 16.40
N GLY A 78 6.60 -3.85 15.29
CA GLY A 78 7.20 -5.17 15.13
C GLY A 78 6.22 -6.21 14.58
N ARG A 79 6.72 -7.07 13.68
CA ARG A 79 5.91 -8.02 12.90
C ARG A 79 5.03 -8.91 13.79
N THR A 80 5.59 -9.47 14.85
CA THR A 80 4.86 -10.38 15.76
C THR A 80 3.67 -9.70 16.42
N LYS A 81 3.84 -8.46 16.90
CA LYS A 81 2.76 -7.71 17.56
C LYS A 81 1.68 -7.28 16.57
N VAL A 82 2.09 -6.78 15.40
CA VAL A 82 1.17 -6.40 14.32
C VAL A 82 0.36 -7.60 13.81
N ASP A 83 0.99 -8.77 13.68
CA ASP A 83 0.31 -10.01 13.29
C ASP A 83 -0.75 -10.43 14.33
N GLY A 84 -0.42 -10.36 15.63
CA GLY A 84 -1.38 -10.58 16.70
C GLY A 84 -2.57 -9.61 16.65
N GLN A 85 -2.29 -8.30 16.49
CA GLN A 85 -3.32 -7.28 16.31
C GLN A 85 -4.22 -7.62 15.12
N TRP A 86 -3.64 -7.92 13.96
CA TRP A 86 -4.38 -8.24 12.75
C TRP A 86 -5.30 -9.45 12.94
N LYS A 87 -4.78 -10.55 13.50
CA LYS A 87 -5.55 -11.77 13.75
C LYS A 87 -6.71 -11.55 14.73
N LEU A 88 -6.52 -10.76 15.78
CA LEU A 88 -7.59 -10.43 16.72
C LEU A 88 -8.73 -9.66 16.03
N TYR A 89 -8.40 -8.69 15.18
CA TYR A 89 -9.40 -7.95 14.41
C TYR A 89 -10.13 -8.85 13.39
N CYS A 90 -9.41 -9.76 12.73
CA CYS A 90 -10.04 -10.77 11.86
C CYS A 90 -10.98 -11.70 12.65
N LEU A 91 -10.60 -12.11 13.86
CA LEU A 91 -11.45 -12.92 14.74
C LEU A 91 -12.74 -12.19 15.08
N VAL A 92 -12.66 -10.93 15.52
CA VAL A 92 -13.84 -10.09 15.80
C VAL A 92 -14.74 -9.98 14.57
N HIS A 93 -14.17 -9.70 13.40
CA HIS A 93 -14.93 -9.64 12.15
C HIS A 93 -15.67 -10.96 11.83
N ASN A 94 -15.01 -12.10 12.02
CA ASN A 94 -15.61 -13.41 11.76
C ASN A 94 -16.71 -13.76 12.77
N ILE A 95 -16.52 -13.45 14.05
CA ILE A 95 -17.54 -13.65 15.08
C ILE A 95 -18.80 -12.83 14.74
N GLU A 96 -18.65 -11.59 14.30
CA GLU A 96 -19.77 -10.75 13.88
C GLU A 96 -20.52 -11.31 12.67
N LYS A 97 -19.80 -11.84 11.68
CA LYS A 97 -20.44 -12.55 10.58
C LYS A 97 -21.27 -13.72 11.09
N LEU A 98 -20.71 -14.56 11.96
CA LEU A 98 -21.43 -15.72 12.48
C LEU A 98 -22.67 -15.32 13.30
N GLY A 99 -22.56 -14.27 14.12
CA GLY A 99 -23.67 -13.76 14.93
C GLY A 99 -24.80 -13.16 14.08
N HIS A 100 -24.48 -12.46 13.00
CA HIS A 100 -25.49 -11.86 12.11
C HIS A 100 -26.05 -12.82 11.06
N HIS A 101 -25.37 -13.93 10.76
CA HIS A 101 -25.85 -14.94 9.83
C HIS A 101 -26.78 -15.99 10.47
N GLY A 102 -27.21 -15.79 11.73
CA GLY A 102 -28.29 -16.58 12.31
C GLY A 102 -27.94 -18.07 12.53
N TYR A 103 -26.69 -18.39 12.89
CA TYR A 103 -26.37 -19.73 13.43
C TYR A 103 -26.84 -19.92 14.88
N ALA A 104 -27.40 -18.88 15.50
CA ALA A 104 -28.07 -18.96 16.78
C ALA A 104 -29.57 -19.19 16.54
N ASN A 105 -30.00 -20.43 16.78
CA ASN A 105 -31.38 -20.74 17.18
C ASN A 105 -31.60 -20.23 18.61
#